data_AF-A0A1B6IV62-F1
#
_entry.id   AF-A0A1B6IV62-F1
#
_cell.length_a   1.000
_cell.length_b   1.000
_cell.length_c   1.000
_cell.angle_alpha   90.00
_cell.angle_beta   90.00
_cell.angle_gamma   90.00
#
_symmetry.space_group_name_H-M   'P 1'
#
loop_
_entity.id
_entity.type
_entity.pdbx_description
1 polymer ?
#
loop_
_entity_poly.entity_id
_entity_poly.type
_entity_poly.pdbx_seq_one_letter_code
_entity_poly.pdbx_strand_id
1 'polypeptide(L)'
;TVIPAYAKNDVRIHIKSFPVVESHYCRKNSSKQYLDSSLNISKMYSLFVEKHPDTIIKESMYRRIFLTEFNMDFHFPKSDRCDTCEEHKVSLKEKLPADSEKYQLHVAEKNAMREARHKDRENSDATVLSFDLQNVITCPRAEISSFFYFSKLNVYNLTAHLKTKNGKKVYCALWTEVTGGRTGNDIASAVYKIVKKVLLDFPETDNLITWSDSCVPQNRNQMMTGAMMLILKNNPQLTSITMNYSTPGHGAVQEVDNIHSHIEKAFSGTEFFSPVSLMRILKIVNRKNPYVVLQMTENDFLDFAASSKELNMKLIPFTLISSLKLSQVFGLVEYNELHGQEMKHVNIKPTMRTSKRRKTSERLTEYISYEEPGTVQGIIKLKPEKKRDLKRMERFMPIVDREYYQVILNAH
;
A
#
# COMPACT_ATOMS: atom_id res chain seq x y z
N THR A 1 -22.61 -14.70 -41.87
CA THR A 1 -21.94 -13.64 -42.65
C THR A 1 -20.45 -13.72 -42.42
N VAL A 2 -19.67 -13.89 -43.49
CA VAL A 2 -18.20 -13.90 -43.40
C VAL A 2 -17.75 -12.48 -43.04
N ILE A 3 -17.20 -12.30 -41.85
CA ILE A 3 -16.70 -10.99 -41.41
C ILE A 3 -15.40 -10.69 -42.15
N PRO A 4 -15.30 -9.54 -42.86
CA PRO A 4 -14.13 -9.20 -43.64
C PRO A 4 -12.83 -9.21 -42.83
N ALA A 5 -11.71 -9.55 -43.49
CA ALA A 5 -10.40 -9.61 -42.84
C ALA A 5 -9.97 -8.24 -42.28
N TYR A 6 -10.29 -7.13 -42.98
CA TYR A 6 -10.00 -5.78 -42.52
C TYR A 6 -10.71 -5.46 -41.20
N ALA A 7 -11.99 -5.83 -41.06
CA ALA A 7 -12.78 -5.55 -39.86
C ALA A 7 -12.21 -6.26 -38.62
N LYS A 8 -11.66 -7.48 -38.79
CA LYS A 8 -10.96 -8.18 -37.70
C LYS A 8 -9.63 -7.50 -37.35
N ASN A 9 -8.94 -6.94 -38.34
CA ASN A 9 -7.68 -6.24 -38.12
C ASN A 9 -7.89 -4.91 -37.38
N ASP A 10 -8.95 -4.17 -37.69
CA ASP A 10 -9.33 -2.95 -36.96
C ASP A 10 -9.56 -3.24 -35.48
N VAL A 11 -10.24 -4.34 -35.17
CA VAL A 11 -10.43 -4.79 -33.78
C VAL A 11 -9.10 -5.08 -33.09
N ARG A 12 -8.16 -5.75 -33.75
CA ARG A 12 -6.83 -6.03 -33.16
C ARG A 12 -6.06 -4.75 -32.87
N ILE A 13 -6.06 -3.82 -33.82
CA ILE A 13 -5.41 -2.50 -33.67
C ILE A 13 -6.05 -1.74 -32.51
N HIS A 14 -7.38 -1.79 -32.43
CA HIS A 14 -8.13 -1.17 -31.35
C HIS A 14 -7.77 -1.75 -29.97
N ILE A 15 -7.76 -3.08 -29.82
CA ILE A 15 -7.39 -3.73 -28.55
C ILE A 15 -5.95 -3.37 -28.13
N LYS A 16 -4.99 -3.34 -29.08
CA LYS A 16 -3.60 -2.95 -28.81
C LYS A 16 -3.42 -1.48 -28.46
N SER A 17 -4.41 -0.64 -28.72
CA SER A 17 -4.32 0.79 -28.43
C SER A 17 -4.58 1.15 -26.97
N PHE A 18 -5.09 0.20 -26.15
CA PHE A 18 -5.27 0.42 -24.71
C PHE A 18 -3.94 0.19 -23.96
N PRO A 19 -3.56 1.09 -23.04
CA PRO A 19 -2.36 0.93 -22.23
C PRO A 19 -2.53 -0.22 -21.25
N VAL A 20 -1.43 -0.93 -21.01
CA VAL A 20 -1.38 -2.03 -20.05
C VAL A 20 -1.00 -1.48 -18.67
N VAL A 21 -1.69 -1.94 -17.63
CA VAL A 21 -1.37 -1.63 -16.24
C VAL A 21 0.02 -2.18 -15.88
N GLU A 22 0.80 -1.42 -15.10
CA GLU A 22 2.20 -1.77 -14.79
C GLU A 22 2.36 -3.13 -14.09
N SER A 23 3.46 -3.81 -14.42
CA SER A 23 3.75 -5.21 -14.10
C SER A 23 3.85 -5.56 -12.62
N HIS A 24 3.92 -4.59 -11.70
CA HIS A 24 4.01 -4.93 -10.27
C HIS A 24 2.73 -5.60 -9.74
N TYR A 25 1.59 -5.41 -10.42
CA TYR A 25 0.34 -6.14 -10.15
C TYR A 25 0.29 -7.51 -10.84
N CYS A 26 1.20 -7.74 -11.77
CA CYS A 26 1.33 -8.98 -12.48
C CYS A 26 2.31 -9.87 -11.69
N ARG A 27 1.89 -11.09 -11.35
CA ARG A 27 2.80 -12.09 -10.76
C ARG A 27 4.04 -12.20 -11.66
N LYS A 28 5.25 -12.16 -11.07
CA LYS A 28 6.55 -12.23 -11.79
C LYS A 28 6.66 -13.35 -12.84
N ASN A 29 5.84 -14.39 -12.73
CA ASN A 29 5.85 -15.59 -13.59
C ASN A 29 4.68 -15.67 -14.60
N SER A 30 3.89 -14.60 -14.82
CA SER A 30 2.81 -14.59 -15.81
C SER A 30 3.07 -13.61 -16.95
N SER A 31 2.90 -14.07 -18.20
CA SER A 31 2.92 -13.23 -19.41
C SER A 31 1.57 -12.52 -19.66
N LYS A 32 0.61 -12.63 -18.73
CA LYS A 32 -0.73 -12.02 -18.87
C LYS A 32 -0.68 -10.52 -18.61
N GLN A 33 -1.24 -9.75 -19.54
CA GLN A 33 -1.33 -8.29 -19.48
C GLN A 33 -2.69 -7.87 -18.91
N TYR A 34 -2.73 -6.78 -18.13
CA TYR A 34 -3.97 -6.29 -17.54
C TYR A 34 -4.34 -4.90 -18.04
N LEU A 35 -5.62 -4.71 -18.36
CA LEU A 35 -6.22 -3.43 -18.68
C LEU A 35 -6.83 -2.78 -17.43
N ASP A 36 -7.05 -1.47 -17.50
CA ASP A 36 -7.65 -0.67 -16.41
C ASP A 36 -8.99 -1.26 -15.91
N SER A 37 -9.23 -1.19 -14.59
CA SER A 37 -10.42 -1.77 -13.95
C SER A 37 -11.74 -1.06 -14.32
N SER A 38 -11.66 0.16 -14.86
CA SER A 38 -12.81 0.87 -15.42
C SER A 38 -13.23 0.38 -16.81
N LEU A 39 -12.42 -0.48 -17.44
CA LEU A 39 -12.73 -1.10 -18.73
C LEU A 39 -13.40 -2.46 -18.54
N ASN A 40 -14.22 -2.84 -19.51
CA ASN A 40 -14.71 -4.18 -19.72
C ASN A 40 -14.93 -4.39 -21.23
N ILE A 41 -15.15 -5.64 -21.68
CA ILE A 41 -15.28 -5.94 -23.13
C ILE A 41 -16.39 -5.12 -23.78
N SER A 42 -17.52 -4.92 -23.10
CA SER A 42 -18.67 -4.17 -23.63
C SER A 42 -18.36 -2.68 -23.76
N LYS A 43 -17.64 -2.10 -22.78
CA LYS A 43 -17.15 -0.71 -22.84
C LYS A 43 -16.11 -0.55 -23.95
N MET A 44 -15.16 -1.48 -24.08
CA MET A 44 -14.19 -1.47 -25.17
C MET A 44 -14.87 -1.60 -26.54
N TYR A 45 -15.89 -2.45 -26.68
CA TYR A 45 -16.65 -2.57 -27.92
C TYR A 45 -17.42 -1.28 -28.23
N SER A 46 -18.00 -0.63 -27.21
CA SER A 46 -18.67 0.66 -27.40
C SER A 46 -17.70 1.73 -27.92
N LEU A 47 -16.49 1.79 -27.33
CA LEU A 47 -15.40 2.67 -27.79
C LEU A 47 -14.92 2.31 -29.21
N PHE A 48 -14.91 1.02 -29.57
CA PHE A 48 -14.58 0.56 -30.91
C PHE A 48 -15.58 1.09 -31.95
N VAL A 49 -16.88 0.95 -31.67
CA VAL A 49 -17.96 1.42 -32.56
C VAL A 49 -17.90 2.93 -32.74
N GLU A 50 -17.60 3.69 -31.67
CA GLU A 50 -17.40 5.14 -31.74
C GLU A 50 -16.21 5.51 -32.64
N LYS A 51 -15.10 4.77 -32.55
CA LYS A 51 -13.86 5.04 -33.30
C LYS A 51 -13.88 4.53 -34.74
N HIS A 52 -14.66 3.48 -35.02
CA HIS A 52 -14.76 2.80 -36.31
C HIS A 52 -16.22 2.67 -36.74
N PRO A 53 -16.93 3.80 -37.02
CA PRO A 53 -18.36 3.78 -37.33
C PRO A 53 -18.70 2.98 -38.59
N ASP A 54 -17.77 2.90 -39.54
CA ASP A 54 -17.95 2.17 -40.81
C ASP A 54 -17.66 0.67 -40.70
N THR A 55 -17.03 0.22 -39.61
CA THR A 55 -16.65 -1.19 -39.43
C THR A 55 -17.76 -1.96 -38.71
N ILE A 56 -18.62 -2.61 -39.48
CA ILE A 56 -19.75 -3.37 -38.94
C ILE A 56 -19.27 -4.72 -38.37
N ILE A 57 -19.13 -4.77 -37.03
CA ILE A 57 -18.83 -5.99 -36.30
C ILE A 57 -19.75 -6.14 -35.09
N LYS A 58 -20.16 -7.36 -34.75
CA LYS A 58 -20.93 -7.61 -33.52
C LYS A 58 -20.00 -7.69 -32.32
N GLU A 59 -20.49 -7.29 -31.14
CA GLU A 59 -19.77 -7.45 -29.86
C GLU A 59 -19.29 -8.89 -29.66
N SER A 60 -20.07 -9.89 -30.09
CA SER A 60 -19.69 -11.31 -29.98
C SER A 60 -18.40 -11.65 -30.73
N MET A 61 -18.14 -11.03 -31.89
CA MET A 61 -16.90 -11.21 -32.62
C MET A 61 -15.76 -10.41 -31.99
N TYR A 62 -16.02 -9.19 -31.53
CA TYR A 62 -15.03 -8.39 -30.79
C TYR A 62 -14.53 -9.15 -29.54
N ARG A 63 -15.48 -9.68 -28.75
CA ARG A 63 -15.23 -10.54 -27.59
C ARG A 63 -14.44 -11.78 -27.94
N ARG A 64 -14.77 -12.45 -29.05
CA ARG A 64 -14.04 -13.63 -29.52
C ARG A 64 -12.58 -13.28 -29.81
N ILE A 65 -12.32 -12.22 -30.57
CA ILE A 65 -10.95 -11.77 -30.89
C ILE A 65 -10.18 -11.46 -29.60
N PHE A 66 -10.79 -10.70 -28.68
CA PHE A 66 -10.17 -10.38 -27.39
C PHE A 66 -9.80 -11.65 -26.61
N LEU A 67 -10.73 -12.61 -26.46
CA LEU A 67 -10.51 -13.80 -25.63
C LEU A 67 -9.59 -14.85 -26.27
N THR A 68 -9.52 -14.94 -27.60
CA THR A 68 -8.75 -16.00 -28.28
C THR A 68 -7.40 -15.55 -28.80
N GLU A 69 -7.21 -14.25 -29.08
CA GLU A 69 -5.98 -13.75 -29.70
C GLU A 69 -5.10 -12.91 -28.76
N PHE A 70 -5.63 -12.46 -27.62
CA PHE A 70 -4.92 -11.63 -26.66
C PHE A 70 -4.82 -12.33 -25.29
N ASN A 71 -3.61 -12.38 -24.74
CA ASN A 71 -3.39 -12.81 -23.35
C ASN A 71 -3.62 -11.62 -22.39
N MET A 72 -4.81 -11.02 -22.48
CA MET A 72 -5.20 -9.83 -21.71
C MET A 72 -6.39 -10.13 -20.82
N ASP A 73 -6.47 -9.45 -19.67
CA ASP A 73 -7.64 -9.43 -18.81
C ASP A 73 -7.89 -8.02 -18.26
N PHE A 74 -9.02 -7.82 -17.62
CA PHE A 74 -9.26 -6.60 -16.86
C PHE A 74 -8.70 -6.77 -15.46
N HIS A 75 -8.03 -5.73 -14.95
CA HIS A 75 -7.54 -5.75 -13.59
C HIS A 75 -8.73 -5.68 -12.63
N PHE A 76 -9.07 -6.81 -12.00
CA PHE A 76 -9.97 -6.85 -10.86
C PHE A 76 -9.14 -7.22 -9.63
N PRO A 77 -9.09 -6.36 -8.60
CA PRO A 77 -8.54 -6.75 -7.31
C PRO A 77 -9.34 -7.95 -6.80
N LYS A 78 -8.73 -9.13 -6.76
CA LYS A 78 -9.29 -10.26 -6.04
C LYS A 78 -8.83 -10.12 -4.59
N SER A 79 -9.72 -10.35 -3.64
CA SER A 79 -9.32 -10.49 -2.24
C SER A 79 -8.27 -11.61 -2.15
N ASP A 80 -7.14 -11.33 -1.51
CA ASP A 80 -6.09 -12.32 -1.36
C ASP A 80 -6.64 -13.53 -0.59
N ARG A 81 -6.53 -14.70 -1.23
CA ARG A 81 -6.88 -15.98 -0.63
C ARG A 81 -5.62 -16.55 0.02
N CYS A 82 -5.78 -17.13 1.20
CA CYS A 82 -4.67 -17.76 1.89
C CYS A 82 -4.22 -19.04 1.16
N ASP A 83 -2.95 -19.08 0.75
CA ASP A 83 -2.35 -20.21 0.03
C ASP A 83 -2.51 -21.53 0.82
N THR A 84 -2.24 -21.53 2.14
CA THR A 84 -2.36 -22.74 2.98
C THR A 84 -3.80 -23.24 3.09
N CYS A 85 -4.77 -22.33 3.16
CA CYS A 85 -6.19 -22.71 3.19
C CYS A 85 -6.65 -23.27 1.82
N GLU A 86 -6.23 -22.65 0.73
CA GLU A 86 -6.59 -23.10 -0.62
C GLU A 86 -5.91 -24.43 -0.96
N GLU A 87 -4.63 -24.62 -0.58
CA GLU A 87 -3.89 -25.88 -0.70
C GLU A 87 -4.64 -27.00 0.03
N HIS A 88 -4.97 -26.79 1.32
CA HIS A 88 -5.69 -27.79 2.10
C HIS A 88 -7.08 -28.12 1.52
N LYS A 89 -7.82 -27.09 1.07
CA LYS A 89 -9.13 -27.27 0.43
C LYS A 89 -9.05 -28.09 -0.85
N VAL A 90 -8.03 -27.85 -1.68
CA VAL A 90 -7.78 -28.63 -2.90
C VAL A 90 -7.41 -30.06 -2.54
N SER A 91 -6.52 -30.28 -1.57
CA SER A 91 -6.13 -31.63 -1.15
C SER A 91 -7.31 -32.45 -0.64
N LEU A 92 -8.21 -31.86 0.15
CA LEU A 92 -9.44 -32.52 0.60
C LEU A 92 -10.37 -32.87 -0.57
N LYS A 93 -10.55 -31.95 -1.53
CA LYS A 93 -11.43 -32.14 -2.68
C LYS A 93 -10.93 -33.22 -3.63
N GLU A 94 -9.64 -33.22 -3.92
CA GLU A 94 -9.00 -34.14 -4.86
C GLU A 94 -8.44 -35.41 -4.17
N LYS A 95 -8.68 -35.57 -2.86
CA LYS A 95 -8.19 -36.68 -2.02
C LYS A 95 -6.68 -36.88 -2.09
N LEU A 96 -5.92 -35.78 -2.18
CA LEU A 96 -4.47 -35.79 -2.14
C LEU A 96 -3.97 -35.86 -0.68
N PRO A 97 -2.74 -36.34 -0.44
CA PRO A 97 -2.12 -36.24 0.88
C PRO A 97 -2.14 -34.78 1.36
N ALA A 98 -2.80 -34.55 2.50
CA ALA A 98 -2.90 -33.24 3.11
C ALA A 98 -1.98 -33.18 4.35
N ASP A 99 -1.11 -32.18 4.39
CA ASP A 99 -0.32 -31.87 5.58
C ASP A 99 -1.23 -31.26 6.65
N SER A 100 -1.85 -32.13 7.43
CA SER A 100 -2.85 -31.75 8.43
C SER A 100 -2.21 -30.99 9.59
N GLU A 101 -0.97 -31.30 9.95
CA GLU A 101 -0.26 -30.62 11.03
C GLU A 101 0.03 -29.16 10.65
N LYS A 102 0.61 -28.92 9.47
CA LYS A 102 0.81 -27.57 8.92
C LYS A 102 -0.50 -26.77 8.88
N TYR A 103 -1.59 -27.39 8.45
CA TYR A 103 -2.89 -26.71 8.40
C TYR A 103 -3.44 -26.39 9.80
N GLN A 104 -3.33 -27.30 10.77
CA GLN A 104 -3.78 -27.04 12.14
C GLN A 104 -2.96 -25.94 12.82
N LEU A 105 -1.64 -25.92 12.61
CA LEU A 105 -0.78 -24.83 13.06
C LEU A 105 -1.23 -23.50 12.46
N HIS A 106 -1.45 -23.44 11.14
CA HIS A 106 -1.96 -22.25 10.47
C HIS A 106 -3.32 -21.77 11.00
N VAL A 107 -4.24 -22.69 11.31
CA VAL A 107 -5.54 -22.35 11.92
C VAL A 107 -5.36 -21.79 13.33
N ALA A 108 -4.45 -22.37 14.13
CA ALA A 108 -4.13 -21.85 15.45
C ALA A 108 -3.52 -20.44 15.38
N GLU A 109 -2.57 -20.19 14.46
CA GLU A 109 -1.99 -18.87 14.21
C GLU A 109 -3.03 -17.82 13.86
N LYS A 110 -3.93 -18.17 12.94
CA LYS A 110 -5.04 -17.32 12.51
C LYS A 110 -5.97 -16.99 13.69
N ASN A 111 -6.29 -17.97 14.53
CA ASN A 111 -7.18 -17.76 15.67
C ASN A 111 -6.52 -16.89 16.75
N ALA A 112 -5.25 -17.17 17.08
CA ALA A 112 -4.47 -16.36 18.02
C ALA A 112 -4.35 -14.90 17.56
N MET A 113 -4.13 -14.66 16.26
CA MET A 113 -4.15 -13.32 15.68
C MET A 113 -5.51 -12.64 15.88
N ARG A 114 -6.62 -13.35 15.62
CA ARG A 114 -7.98 -12.79 15.78
C ARG A 114 -8.26 -12.43 17.23
N GLU A 115 -7.86 -13.27 18.17
CA GLU A 115 -8.01 -13.02 19.61
C GLU A 115 -7.19 -11.80 20.05
N ALA A 116 -5.91 -11.72 19.65
CA ALA A 116 -5.07 -10.55 19.93
C ALA A 116 -5.67 -9.27 19.34
N ARG A 117 -6.14 -9.33 18.08
CA ARG A 117 -6.79 -8.19 17.42
C ARG A 117 -8.08 -7.78 18.13
N HIS A 118 -8.88 -8.74 18.60
CA HIS A 118 -10.11 -8.50 19.34
C HIS A 118 -9.82 -7.82 20.66
N LYS A 119 -8.83 -8.31 21.41
CA LYS A 119 -8.37 -7.72 22.67
C LYS A 119 -7.95 -6.26 22.48
N ASP A 120 -7.12 -5.97 21.49
CA ASP A 120 -6.70 -4.59 21.19
C ASP A 120 -7.88 -3.71 20.75
N ARG A 121 -8.83 -4.30 20.02
CA ARG A 121 -10.04 -3.60 19.55
C ARG A 121 -11.00 -3.29 20.69
N GLU A 122 -11.11 -4.13 21.71
CA GLU A 122 -12.01 -3.91 22.85
C GLU A 122 -11.40 -3.04 23.93
N ASN A 123 -10.07 -3.01 24.04
CA ASN A 123 -9.38 -2.12 24.97
C ASN A 123 -9.71 -0.65 24.65
N SER A 124 -10.50 0.00 25.51
CA SER A 124 -10.94 1.39 25.36
C SER A 124 -9.80 2.38 25.52
N ASP A 125 -8.78 2.02 26.29
CA ASP A 125 -7.66 2.91 26.65
C ASP A 125 -6.50 2.77 25.66
N ALA A 126 -6.48 1.69 24.87
CA ALA A 126 -5.46 1.48 23.84
C ALA A 126 -5.61 2.47 22.68
N THR A 127 -4.48 3.04 22.28
CA THR A 127 -4.34 3.76 21.02
C THR A 127 -3.90 2.80 19.93
N VAL A 128 -4.81 2.50 19.00
CA VAL A 128 -4.61 1.48 17.96
C VAL A 128 -4.68 2.13 16.58
N LEU A 129 -3.62 1.99 15.79
CA LEU A 129 -3.51 2.47 14.42
C LEU A 129 -3.44 1.29 13.44
N SER A 130 -4.53 1.03 12.73
CA SER A 130 -4.56 0.03 11.65
C SER A 130 -4.31 0.71 10.32
N PHE A 131 -3.40 0.21 9.49
CA PHE A 131 -3.11 0.83 8.20
C PHE A 131 -2.95 -0.20 7.08
N ASP A 132 -3.31 0.24 5.87
CA ASP A 132 -3.14 -0.53 4.65
C ASP A 132 -2.98 0.39 3.43
N LEU A 133 -2.28 -0.11 2.42
CA LEU A 133 -2.06 0.61 1.17
C LEU A 133 -3.17 0.30 0.17
N GLN A 134 -3.96 1.31 -0.18
CA GLN A 134 -5.02 1.15 -1.17
C GLN A 134 -4.44 0.75 -2.54
N ASN A 135 -5.22 0.00 -3.33
CA ASN A 135 -4.95 -0.21 -4.75
C ASN A 135 -4.60 1.13 -5.45
N VAL A 136 -3.61 1.08 -6.35
CA VAL A 136 -3.12 2.26 -7.09
C VAL A 136 -4.28 2.95 -7.78
N ILE A 137 -4.40 4.24 -7.49
CA ILE A 137 -5.37 5.14 -8.07
C ILE A 137 -4.72 5.78 -9.29
N THR A 138 -5.44 5.89 -10.40
CA THR A 138 -4.95 6.57 -11.60
C THR A 138 -5.64 7.92 -11.78
N CYS A 139 -4.85 8.95 -12.10
CA CYS A 139 -5.34 10.30 -12.44
C CYS A 139 -4.82 10.72 -13.83
N PRO A 140 -5.65 11.30 -14.71
CA PRO A 140 -7.07 11.65 -14.49
C PRO A 140 -8.01 10.43 -14.59
N ARG A 141 -9.10 10.47 -13.82
CA ARG A 141 -10.25 9.56 -13.92
C ARG A 141 -11.48 10.35 -14.34
N ALA A 142 -11.87 10.18 -15.60
CA ALA A 142 -13.06 10.78 -16.21
C ALA A 142 -13.61 9.86 -17.30
N GLU A 143 -14.90 9.98 -17.61
CA GLU A 143 -15.62 9.22 -18.64
C GLU A 143 -15.42 9.84 -20.03
N ILE A 144 -14.16 10.12 -20.37
CA ILE A 144 -13.75 10.67 -21.67
C ILE A 144 -13.15 9.53 -22.50
N SER A 145 -13.72 9.26 -23.68
CA SER A 145 -13.33 8.11 -24.52
C SER A 145 -11.82 8.06 -24.80
N SER A 146 -11.18 9.20 -25.05
CA SER A 146 -9.74 9.27 -25.28
C SER A 146 -8.87 8.87 -24.07
N PHE A 147 -9.35 9.04 -22.83
CA PHE A 147 -8.58 8.76 -21.61
C PHE A 147 -8.32 7.27 -21.41
N PHE A 148 -9.13 6.40 -22.01
CA PHE A 148 -8.93 4.96 -21.93
C PHE A 148 -7.69 4.48 -22.71
N TYR A 149 -7.16 5.31 -23.62
CA TYR A 149 -5.99 4.98 -24.45
C TYR A 149 -4.70 5.64 -23.96
N PHE A 150 -4.78 6.47 -22.91
CA PHE A 150 -3.67 7.28 -22.43
C PHE A 150 -3.11 6.74 -21.11
N SER A 151 -1.79 6.77 -20.99
CA SER A 151 -1.10 6.47 -19.74
C SER A 151 -1.40 7.55 -18.70
N LYS A 152 -1.91 7.13 -17.54
CA LYS A 152 -2.31 8.02 -16.43
C LYS A 152 -1.22 8.07 -15.35
N LEU A 153 -1.26 9.12 -14.54
CA LEU A 153 -0.41 9.29 -13.37
C LEU A 153 -0.87 8.33 -12.26
N ASN A 154 0.05 7.55 -11.72
CA ASN A 154 -0.21 6.70 -10.57
C ASN A 154 -0.16 7.51 -9.27
N VAL A 155 -1.18 7.34 -8.45
CA VAL A 155 -1.35 7.96 -7.13
C VAL A 155 -1.53 6.85 -6.10
N TYR A 156 -0.81 6.97 -5.01
CA TYR A 156 -0.79 6.01 -3.92
C TYR A 156 -1.44 6.63 -2.69
N ASN A 157 -2.26 5.85 -1.99
CA ASN A 157 -2.98 6.27 -0.79
C ASN A 157 -2.75 5.25 0.33
N LEU A 158 -1.86 5.57 1.27
CA LEU A 158 -1.73 4.82 2.51
C LEU A 158 -2.79 5.33 3.49
N THR A 159 -3.74 4.46 3.83
CA THR A 159 -4.84 4.81 4.73
C THR A 159 -4.57 4.22 6.10
N ALA A 160 -4.76 5.03 7.14
CA ALA A 160 -4.67 4.58 8.52
C ALA A 160 -5.93 4.96 9.30
N HIS A 161 -6.53 3.97 9.95
CA HIS A 161 -7.62 4.12 10.90
C HIS A 161 -7.07 4.11 12.33
N LEU A 162 -7.15 5.25 12.99
CA LEU A 162 -6.82 5.43 14.40
C LEU A 162 -8.06 5.25 15.27
N LYS A 163 -7.94 4.42 16.30
CA LYS A 163 -8.86 4.34 17.44
C LYS A 163 -8.10 4.80 18.69
N THR A 164 -8.69 5.71 19.45
CA THR A 164 -8.22 6.16 20.77
C THR A 164 -9.38 6.13 21.77
N LYS A 165 -9.09 6.39 23.05
CA LYS A 165 -10.11 6.68 24.06
C LYS A 165 -11.03 7.85 23.69
N ASN A 166 -10.48 8.84 22.97
CA ASN A 166 -11.13 10.10 22.61
C ASN A 166 -11.88 10.03 21.27
N GLY A 167 -11.87 8.89 20.60
CA GLY A 167 -12.62 8.66 19.36
C GLY A 167 -11.79 8.03 18.25
N LYS A 168 -12.30 8.16 17.03
CA LYS A 168 -11.71 7.55 15.82
C LYS A 168 -11.33 8.62 14.81
N LYS A 169 -10.19 8.44 14.15
CA LYS A 169 -9.73 9.33 13.08
C LYS A 169 -9.17 8.52 11.92
N VAL A 170 -9.33 9.03 10.71
CA VAL A 170 -8.76 8.42 9.50
C VAL A 170 -7.74 9.37 8.93
N TYR A 171 -6.57 8.84 8.59
CA TYR A 171 -5.48 9.55 7.93
C TYR A 171 -5.25 8.92 6.56
N CYS A 172 -5.00 9.76 5.56
CA CYS A 172 -4.66 9.34 4.21
C CYS A 172 -3.36 10.04 3.82
N ALA A 173 -2.25 9.30 3.73
CA ALA A 173 -1.02 9.81 3.16
C ALA A 173 -1.02 9.56 1.65
N LEU A 174 -1.01 10.65 0.87
CA LEU A 174 -1.06 10.61 -0.58
C LEU A 174 0.26 11.03 -1.19
N TRP A 175 0.70 10.27 -2.18
CA TRP A 175 1.84 10.61 -3.01
C TRP A 175 1.66 10.04 -4.40
N THR A 176 2.57 10.39 -5.28
CA THR A 176 2.51 9.99 -6.69
C THR A 176 3.77 9.25 -7.07
N GLU A 177 3.73 8.51 -8.19
CA GLU A 177 4.90 7.82 -8.75
C GLU A 177 6.08 8.75 -9.08
N VAL A 178 5.86 10.07 -9.11
CA VAL A 178 6.92 11.06 -9.30
C VAL A 178 7.64 11.46 -8.01
N THR A 179 6.93 11.40 -6.89
CA THR A 179 7.47 11.76 -5.57
C THR A 179 8.07 10.57 -4.84
N GLY A 180 7.55 9.36 -5.05
CA GLY A 180 7.99 8.15 -4.37
C GLY A 180 7.36 6.89 -4.95
N GLY A 181 7.98 5.75 -4.71
CA GLY A 181 7.49 4.45 -5.16
C GLY A 181 6.58 3.79 -4.11
N ARG A 182 6.71 2.48 -3.96
CA ARG A 182 6.10 1.70 -2.86
C ARG A 182 7.12 0.72 -2.27
N THR A 183 8.37 1.15 -2.23
CA THR A 183 9.45 0.45 -1.55
C THR A 183 9.25 0.52 -0.04
N GLY A 184 9.95 -0.30 0.74
CA GLY A 184 9.83 -0.27 2.19
C GLY A 184 10.19 1.10 2.81
N ASN A 185 11.13 1.86 2.22
CA ASN A 185 11.40 3.23 2.64
C ASN A 185 10.21 4.17 2.37
N ASP A 186 9.56 4.03 1.20
CA ASP A 186 8.38 4.85 0.86
C ASP A 186 7.22 4.60 1.84
N ILE A 187 6.94 3.33 2.14
CA ILE A 187 5.86 2.95 3.06
C ILE A 187 6.20 3.36 4.50
N ALA A 188 7.43 3.12 4.96
CA ALA A 188 7.89 3.54 6.29
C ALA A 188 7.82 5.07 6.45
N SER A 189 8.15 5.83 5.41
CA SER A 189 8.05 7.30 5.37
C SER A 189 6.60 7.79 5.48
N ALA A 190 5.69 7.17 4.72
CA ALA A 190 4.27 7.50 4.80
C ALA A 190 3.67 7.17 6.18
N VAL A 191 4.01 6.01 6.75
CA VAL A 191 3.62 5.64 8.13
C VAL A 191 4.23 6.62 9.13
N TYR A 192 5.51 6.97 9.00
CA TYR A 192 6.19 7.94 9.86
C TYR A 192 5.47 9.30 9.87
N LYS A 193 5.09 9.81 8.69
CA LYS A 193 4.33 11.05 8.56
C LYS A 193 2.96 10.96 9.22
N ILE A 194 2.24 9.85 9.03
CA ILE A 194 0.95 9.60 9.69
C ILE A 194 1.13 9.58 11.21
N VAL A 195 2.06 8.79 11.74
CA VAL A 195 2.23 8.66 13.20
C VAL A 195 2.68 9.98 13.82
N LYS A 196 3.57 10.74 13.17
CA LYS A 196 3.87 12.11 13.62
C LYS A 196 2.62 12.96 13.72
N LYS A 197 1.74 12.91 12.71
CA LYS A 197 0.48 13.65 12.75
C LYS A 197 -0.46 13.14 13.85
N VAL A 198 -0.53 11.82 14.06
CA VAL A 198 -1.29 11.21 15.15
C VAL A 198 -0.83 11.73 16.51
N LEU A 199 0.48 11.75 16.77
CA LEU A 199 1.02 12.22 18.05
C LEU A 199 0.86 13.74 18.24
N LEU A 200 0.76 14.51 17.16
CA LEU A 200 0.39 15.93 17.23
C LEU A 200 -1.11 16.13 17.55
N ASP A 201 -1.97 15.28 16.98
CA ASP A 201 -3.42 15.35 17.19
C ASP A 201 -3.85 14.74 18.55
N PHE A 202 -3.06 13.80 19.07
CA PHE A 202 -3.30 13.05 20.31
C PHE A 202 -2.01 12.96 21.15
N PRO A 203 -1.54 14.10 21.72
CA PRO A 203 -0.26 14.19 22.44
C PRO A 203 -0.23 13.34 23.71
N GLU A 204 -1.38 12.94 24.25
CA GLU A 204 -1.50 12.08 25.43
C GLU A 204 -1.18 10.59 25.15
N THR A 205 -0.84 10.24 23.92
CA THR A 205 -0.54 8.86 23.52
C THR A 205 0.78 8.40 24.15
N ASP A 206 0.70 7.50 25.13
CA ASP A 206 1.86 6.91 25.82
C ASP A 206 2.26 5.53 25.28
N ASN A 207 1.32 4.83 24.63
CA ASN A 207 1.50 3.52 24.03
C ASN A 207 0.75 3.46 22.71
N LEU A 208 1.46 3.08 21.64
CA LEU A 208 0.87 2.94 20.31
C LEU A 208 0.92 1.48 19.87
N ILE A 209 -0.23 0.93 19.51
CA ILE A 209 -0.33 -0.38 18.87
C ILE A 209 -0.64 -0.16 17.39
N THR A 210 0.17 -0.73 16.49
CA THR A 210 -0.09 -0.68 15.06
C THR A 210 -0.48 -2.04 14.51
N TRP A 211 -1.45 -2.08 13.59
CA TRP A 211 -1.84 -3.29 12.87
C TRP A 211 -1.67 -3.09 11.36
N SER A 212 -1.04 -4.06 10.69
CA SER A 212 -0.83 -4.05 9.24
C SER A 212 -0.86 -5.47 8.65
N ASP A 213 -0.75 -5.59 7.33
CA ASP A 213 -0.48 -6.88 6.69
C ASP A 213 0.92 -7.42 7.08
N SER A 214 1.25 -8.64 6.64
CA SER A 214 2.56 -9.25 6.87
C SER A 214 3.51 -9.12 5.67
N CYS A 215 3.26 -8.19 4.75
CA CYS A 215 4.10 -7.96 3.58
C CYS A 215 5.50 -7.55 4.03
N VAL A 216 6.47 -8.48 3.94
CA VAL A 216 7.84 -8.27 4.42
C VAL A 216 8.50 -7.07 3.74
N PRO A 217 8.47 -6.92 2.40
CA PRO A 217 9.13 -5.78 1.76
C PRO A 217 8.53 -4.41 2.10
N GLN A 218 7.28 -4.35 2.59
CA GLN A 218 6.57 -3.10 2.86
C GLN A 218 6.47 -2.78 4.36
N ASN A 219 5.92 -3.71 5.15
CA ASN A 219 5.51 -3.44 6.53
C ASN A 219 6.37 -4.16 7.57
N ARG A 220 6.78 -5.40 7.28
CA ARG A 220 7.50 -6.25 8.24
C ARG A 220 9.00 -6.31 7.93
N ASN A 221 9.70 -5.18 8.12
CA ASN A 221 11.12 -5.03 7.78
C ASN A 221 11.84 -3.99 8.64
N GLN A 222 13.15 -3.89 8.46
CA GLN A 222 14.03 -2.96 9.18
C GLN A 222 13.70 -1.48 8.96
N MET A 223 13.18 -1.09 7.79
CA MET A 223 12.85 0.29 7.48
C MET A 223 11.69 0.77 8.33
N MET A 224 10.63 -0.05 8.45
CA MET A 224 9.50 0.21 9.34
C MET A 224 9.94 0.28 10.82
N THR A 225 10.76 -0.68 11.27
CA THR A 225 11.31 -0.65 12.62
C THR A 225 12.14 0.61 12.87
N GLY A 226 12.98 1.02 11.92
CA GLY A 226 13.77 2.24 12.01
C GLY A 226 12.92 3.50 12.13
N ALA A 227 11.84 3.60 11.35
CA ALA A 227 10.88 4.69 11.44
C ALA A 227 10.22 4.78 12.83
N MET A 228 9.81 3.65 13.40
CA MET A 228 9.22 3.61 14.75
C MET A 228 10.23 3.93 15.85
N MET A 229 11.49 3.50 15.70
CA MET A 229 12.57 3.89 16.63
C MET A 229 12.79 5.41 16.61
N LEU A 230 12.78 6.03 15.43
CA LEU A 230 12.91 7.49 15.33
C LEU A 230 11.71 8.23 15.95
N ILE A 231 10.49 7.69 15.81
CA ILE A 231 9.30 8.21 16.48
C ILE A 231 9.48 8.17 18.00
N LEU A 232 9.88 7.03 18.56
CA LEU A 232 10.11 6.89 20.00
C LEU A 232 11.18 7.87 20.49
N LYS A 233 12.31 7.95 19.78
CA LYS A 233 13.42 8.87 20.11
C LYS A 233 12.93 10.31 20.23
N ASN A 234 12.10 10.75 19.30
CA ASN A 234 11.66 12.15 19.20
C ASN A 234 10.43 12.46 20.07
N ASN A 235 9.81 11.45 20.70
CA ASN A 235 8.61 11.63 21.51
C ASN A 235 8.77 10.91 22.87
N PRO A 236 9.42 11.55 23.86
CA PRO A 236 9.68 10.93 25.16
C PRO A 236 8.42 10.49 25.95
N GLN A 237 7.26 11.09 25.64
CA GLN A 237 5.97 10.70 26.23
C GLN A 237 5.48 9.33 25.74
N LEU A 238 5.88 8.94 24.53
CA LEU A 238 5.55 7.64 23.96
C LEU A 238 6.50 6.60 24.53
N THR A 239 6.03 5.79 25.46
CA THR A 239 6.84 4.78 26.17
C THR A 239 7.11 3.55 25.32
N SER A 240 6.16 3.15 24.46
CA SER A 240 6.30 1.98 23.61
C SER A 240 5.49 2.04 22.31
N ILE A 241 5.97 1.32 21.30
CA ILE A 241 5.25 1.03 20.06
C ILE A 241 5.23 -0.49 19.87
N THR A 242 4.04 -1.07 19.75
CA THR A 242 3.85 -2.50 19.42
C THR A 242 3.31 -2.63 18.00
N MET A 243 4.09 -3.26 17.12
CA MET A 243 3.74 -3.53 15.74
C MET A 243 3.23 -4.97 15.59
N ASN A 244 1.93 -5.11 15.37
CA ASN A 244 1.26 -6.38 15.11
C ASN A 244 1.02 -6.58 13.61
N TYR A 245 1.24 -7.80 13.13
CA TYR A 245 1.10 -8.17 11.74
C TYR A 245 0.00 -9.23 11.56
N SER A 246 -0.73 -9.14 10.46
CA SER A 246 -1.76 -10.12 10.09
C SER A 246 -1.13 -11.42 9.62
N THR A 247 -1.76 -12.57 9.91
CA THR A 247 -1.39 -13.85 9.31
C THR A 247 -1.57 -13.76 7.77
N PRO A 248 -0.60 -14.19 6.95
CA PRO A 248 -0.71 -14.11 5.49
C PRO A 248 -2.03 -14.70 4.95
N GLY A 249 -2.74 -13.94 4.13
CA GLY A 249 -4.05 -14.30 3.58
C GLY A 249 -5.22 -14.21 4.56
N HIS A 250 -5.01 -13.69 5.78
CA HIS A 250 -6.06 -13.41 6.78
C HIS A 250 -5.89 -12.00 7.34
N GLY A 251 -6.36 -10.98 6.61
CA GLY A 251 -6.24 -9.58 7.01
C GLY A 251 -6.92 -9.26 8.36
N ALA A 252 -6.22 -8.51 9.22
CA ALA A 252 -6.72 -8.05 10.53
C ALA A 252 -7.13 -6.57 10.54
N VAL A 253 -7.10 -5.89 9.39
CA VAL A 253 -7.29 -4.43 9.24
C VAL A 253 -8.60 -4.07 8.52
N GLN A 254 -9.68 -4.78 8.85
CA GLN A 254 -11.01 -4.65 8.23
C GLN A 254 -11.58 -3.23 8.27
N GLU A 255 -11.20 -2.42 9.26
CA GLU A 255 -11.61 -1.02 9.34
C GLU A 255 -11.06 -0.20 8.17
N VAL A 256 -9.85 -0.53 7.71
CA VAL A 256 -9.21 0.12 6.55
C VAL A 256 -9.86 -0.35 5.25
N ASP A 257 -10.15 -1.65 5.12
CA ASP A 257 -10.89 -2.21 3.97
C ASP A 257 -12.26 -1.52 3.77
N ASN A 258 -12.97 -1.27 4.88
CA ASN A 258 -14.24 -0.54 4.85
C ASN A 258 -14.05 0.94 4.42
N ILE A 259 -12.96 1.58 4.84
CA ILE A 259 -12.63 2.94 4.39
C ILE A 259 -12.33 2.94 2.88
N HIS A 260 -11.52 2.01 2.39
CA HIS A 260 -11.25 1.88 0.96
C HIS A 260 -12.54 1.64 0.16
N SER A 261 -13.45 0.81 0.66
CA SER A 261 -14.76 0.58 0.05
C SER A 261 -15.59 1.87 -0.05
N HIS A 262 -15.57 2.72 0.99
CA HIS A 262 -16.23 4.03 0.94
C HIS A 262 -15.55 5.01 -0.03
N ILE A 263 -14.22 4.99 -0.10
CA ILE A 263 -13.44 5.77 -1.05
C ILE A 263 -13.78 5.37 -2.49
N GLU A 264 -13.78 4.06 -2.78
CA GLU A 264 -14.13 3.52 -4.10
C GLU A 264 -15.56 3.86 -4.51
N LYS A 265 -16.50 3.82 -3.56
CA LYS A 265 -17.88 4.28 -3.79
C LYS A 265 -17.95 5.77 -4.09
N ALA A 266 -17.10 6.60 -3.48
CA ALA A 266 -17.03 8.02 -3.83
C ALA A 266 -16.46 8.23 -5.25
N PHE A 267 -15.55 7.36 -5.70
CA PHE A 267 -14.97 7.42 -7.04
C PHE A 267 -15.92 6.98 -8.15
N SER A 268 -16.87 6.08 -7.88
CA SER A 268 -17.77 5.55 -8.92
C SER A 268 -18.73 6.60 -9.47
N GLY A 269 -19.02 7.65 -8.71
CA GLY A 269 -19.89 8.76 -9.12
C GLY A 269 -19.19 10.09 -9.35
N THR A 270 -17.85 10.15 -9.28
CA THR A 270 -17.11 11.41 -9.30
C THR A 270 -15.91 11.35 -10.22
N GLU A 271 -15.81 12.29 -11.15
CA GLU A 271 -14.60 12.51 -11.94
C GLU A 271 -13.57 13.31 -11.15
N PHE A 272 -12.30 12.97 -11.30
CA PHE A 272 -11.19 13.74 -10.75
C PHE A 272 -10.00 13.72 -11.68
N PHE A 273 -9.43 14.89 -11.90
CA PHE A 273 -8.42 15.07 -12.94
C PHE A 273 -7.00 15.01 -12.39
N SER A 274 -6.77 15.51 -11.18
CA SER A 274 -5.45 15.49 -10.53
C SER A 274 -5.53 14.98 -9.08
N PRO A 275 -4.36 14.67 -8.47
CA PRO A 275 -4.23 14.47 -7.02
C PRO A 275 -4.84 15.57 -6.17
N VAL A 276 -4.84 16.83 -6.64
CA VAL A 276 -5.49 17.95 -5.91
C VAL A 276 -7.00 17.73 -5.82
N SER A 277 -7.64 17.34 -6.92
CA SER A 277 -9.07 17.02 -6.94
C SER A 277 -9.38 15.75 -6.16
N LEU A 278 -8.52 14.74 -6.22
CA LEU A 278 -8.63 13.53 -5.41
C LEU A 278 -8.60 13.87 -3.89
N MET A 279 -7.69 14.75 -3.46
CA MET A 279 -7.61 15.19 -2.06
C MET A 279 -8.90 15.88 -1.61
N ARG A 280 -9.56 16.65 -2.47
CA ARG A 280 -10.86 17.28 -2.16
C ARG A 280 -11.95 16.22 -1.97
N ILE A 281 -11.98 15.20 -2.83
CA ILE A 281 -12.93 14.08 -2.71
C ILE A 281 -12.72 13.35 -1.38
N LEU A 282 -11.48 12.98 -1.05
CA LEU A 282 -11.14 12.25 0.18
C LEU A 282 -11.60 12.99 1.45
N LYS A 283 -11.54 14.33 1.46
CA LYS A 283 -12.04 15.14 2.59
C LYS A 283 -13.55 15.07 2.78
N ILE A 284 -14.33 14.75 1.75
CA ILE A 284 -15.80 14.71 1.79
C ILE A 284 -16.38 13.29 1.77
N VAL A 285 -15.56 12.24 1.64
CA VAL A 285 -16.01 10.83 1.68
C VAL A 285 -16.81 10.56 2.96
N ASN A 286 -16.33 11.05 4.10
CA ASN A 286 -17.06 11.00 5.36
C ASN A 286 -17.28 12.41 5.91
N ARG A 287 -18.46 12.98 5.65
CA ARG A 287 -18.81 14.34 6.10
C ARG A 287 -18.90 14.48 7.62
N LYS A 288 -19.25 13.40 8.34
CA LYS A 288 -19.39 13.42 9.80
C LYS A 288 -18.03 13.38 10.48
N ASN A 289 -17.12 12.55 9.97
CA ASN A 289 -15.75 12.43 10.46
C ASN A 289 -14.77 12.57 9.28
N PRO A 290 -14.46 13.80 8.85
CA PRO A 290 -13.60 14.04 7.70
C PRO A 290 -12.20 13.43 7.88
N TYR A 291 -11.68 12.87 6.80
CA TYR A 291 -10.35 12.27 6.76
C TYR A 291 -9.27 13.36 6.82
N VAL A 292 -8.19 13.08 7.55
CA VAL A 292 -6.98 13.91 7.54
C VAL A 292 -6.16 13.52 6.34
N VAL A 293 -6.13 14.39 5.33
CA VAL A 293 -5.42 14.13 4.08
C VAL A 293 -4.04 14.79 4.14
N LEU A 294 -2.99 13.96 4.14
CA LEU A 294 -1.59 14.37 4.18
C LEU A 294 -0.97 14.20 2.80
N GLN A 295 -0.60 15.30 2.16
CA GLN A 295 0.17 15.24 0.93
C GLN A 295 1.65 15.01 1.27
N MET A 296 2.23 13.94 0.75
CA MET A 296 3.67 13.70 0.82
C MET A 296 4.39 14.58 -0.21
N THR A 297 5.57 15.03 0.18
CA THR A 297 6.53 15.80 -0.60
C THR A 297 7.85 15.03 -0.62
N GLU A 298 8.78 15.43 -1.48
CA GLU A 298 10.10 14.77 -1.60
C GLU A 298 10.84 14.69 -0.26
N ASN A 299 10.73 15.72 0.57
CA ASN A 299 11.37 15.79 1.89
C ASN A 299 10.79 14.82 2.92
N ASP A 300 9.60 14.25 2.64
CA ASP A 300 8.99 13.28 3.53
C ASP A 300 9.53 11.86 3.31
N PHE A 301 10.20 11.58 2.17
CA PHE A 301 10.73 10.25 1.86
C PHE A 301 12.13 10.08 2.43
N LEU A 302 12.24 9.31 3.51
CA LEU A 302 13.46 9.14 4.31
C LEU A 302 14.09 7.76 4.07
N ASP A 303 15.42 7.69 4.05
CA ASP A 303 16.18 6.45 3.87
C ASP A 303 16.44 5.73 5.21
N PHE A 304 15.39 5.09 5.72
CA PHE A 304 15.48 4.30 6.95
C PHE A 304 16.39 3.09 6.83
N ALA A 305 16.52 2.53 5.62
CA ALA A 305 17.42 1.42 5.36
C ALA A 305 18.88 1.82 5.60
N ALA A 306 19.26 3.05 5.23
CA ALA A 306 20.59 3.58 5.50
C ALA A 306 20.83 3.85 6.99
N SER A 307 19.90 4.53 7.68
CA SER A 307 20.04 4.86 9.11
C SER A 307 19.95 3.63 10.02
N SER A 308 19.39 2.51 9.55
CA SER A 308 19.39 1.25 10.30
C SER A 308 20.64 0.38 10.09
N LYS A 309 21.60 0.76 9.21
CA LYS A 309 22.76 -0.10 8.86
C LYS A 309 23.68 -0.39 10.04
N GLU A 310 23.81 0.54 10.97
CA GLU A 310 24.69 0.38 12.13
C GLU A 310 24.09 -0.54 13.20
N LEU A 311 22.80 -0.86 13.09
CA LEU A 311 22.10 -1.74 14.00
C LEU A 311 22.15 -3.18 13.48
N ASN A 312 22.17 -4.13 14.42
CA ASN A 312 22.13 -5.56 14.12
C ASN A 312 20.69 -6.04 13.80
N MET A 313 19.99 -5.36 12.88
CA MET A 313 18.59 -5.65 12.51
C MET A 313 18.39 -7.08 11.99
N LYS A 314 19.45 -7.70 11.45
CA LYS A 314 19.48 -9.11 11.03
C LYS A 314 19.17 -10.12 12.15
N LEU A 315 19.28 -9.70 13.42
CA LEU A 315 18.94 -10.56 14.55
C LEU A 315 17.42 -10.70 14.74
N ILE A 316 16.63 -9.84 14.11
CA ILE A 316 15.17 -9.90 14.13
C ILE A 316 14.71 -10.80 12.97
N PRO A 317 13.99 -11.90 13.23
CA PRO A 317 13.52 -12.82 12.20
C PRO A 317 12.26 -12.28 11.51
N PHE A 318 12.38 -11.18 10.75
CA PHE A 318 11.24 -10.46 10.15
C PHE A 318 10.26 -11.34 9.39
N THR A 319 10.69 -12.43 8.76
CA THR A 319 9.80 -13.33 8.01
C THR A 319 8.88 -14.17 8.91
N LEU A 320 9.20 -14.32 10.19
CA LEU A 320 8.51 -15.20 11.13
C LEU A 320 7.71 -14.44 12.20
N ILE A 321 8.10 -13.21 12.51
CA ILE A 321 7.44 -12.45 13.58
C ILE A 321 5.98 -12.14 13.26
N SER A 322 5.13 -12.21 14.28
CA SER A 322 3.73 -11.78 14.26
C SER A 322 3.50 -10.52 15.09
N SER A 323 4.36 -10.27 16.09
CA SER A 323 4.44 -8.99 16.80
C SER A 323 5.89 -8.57 17.05
N LEU A 324 6.13 -7.27 17.06
CA LEU A 324 7.40 -6.64 17.44
C LEU A 324 7.10 -5.42 18.30
N LYS A 325 7.71 -5.33 19.46
CA LYS A 325 7.57 -4.21 20.38
C LYS A 325 8.90 -3.48 20.59
N LEU A 326 8.81 -2.17 20.51
CA LEU A 326 9.88 -1.22 20.77
C LEU A 326 9.53 -0.41 22.02
N SER A 327 10.52 -0.11 22.83
CA SER A 327 10.40 0.77 23.99
C SER A 327 11.44 1.89 23.92
N GLN A 328 11.40 2.80 24.89
CA GLN A 328 12.44 3.82 25.05
C GLN A 328 13.83 3.26 25.40
N VAL A 329 13.93 1.96 25.73
CA VAL A 329 15.21 1.30 25.98
C VAL A 329 15.94 1.07 24.65
N PHE A 330 16.96 1.88 24.37
CA PHE A 330 17.68 1.80 23.11
C PHE A 330 18.29 0.41 22.87
N GLY A 331 18.00 -0.13 21.69
CA GLY A 331 18.56 -1.38 21.21
C GLY A 331 17.89 -2.64 21.76
N LEU A 332 16.97 -2.55 22.72
CA LEU A 332 16.17 -3.69 23.14
C LEU A 332 14.93 -3.80 22.25
N VAL A 333 14.82 -4.89 21.51
CA VAL A 333 13.65 -5.21 20.69
C VAL A 333 13.01 -6.47 21.24
N GLU A 334 11.71 -6.41 21.49
CA GLU A 334 10.89 -7.54 21.91
C GLU A 334 10.10 -8.05 20.69
N TYR A 335 9.94 -9.36 20.52
CA TYR A 335 9.14 -9.94 19.44
C TYR A 335 8.60 -11.33 19.80
N ASN A 336 7.52 -11.73 19.15
CA ASN A 336 7.04 -13.11 19.15
C ASN A 336 6.73 -13.58 17.72
N GLU A 337 6.79 -14.89 17.51
CA GLU A 337 6.48 -15.53 16.23
C GLU A 337 4.99 -15.85 16.14
N LEU A 338 4.33 -16.06 17.28
CA LEU A 338 2.89 -16.27 17.39
C LEU A 338 2.25 -15.24 18.32
N HIS A 339 1.10 -14.71 17.90
CA HIS A 339 0.28 -13.83 18.73
C HIS A 339 -0.09 -14.50 20.06
N GLY A 340 0.01 -13.75 21.15
CA GLY A 340 -0.31 -14.26 22.49
C GLY A 340 0.81 -15.06 23.17
N GLN A 341 1.90 -15.40 22.47
CA GLN A 341 3.09 -15.98 23.12
C GLN A 341 3.92 -14.92 23.84
N GLU A 342 4.72 -15.40 24.81
CA GLU A 342 5.73 -14.60 25.48
C GLU A 342 6.71 -14.00 24.47
N MET A 343 7.03 -12.72 24.66
CA MET A 343 7.96 -11.99 23.80
C MET A 343 9.40 -12.42 24.11
N LYS A 344 10.11 -12.86 23.07
CA LYS A 344 11.57 -12.97 23.08
C LYS A 344 12.16 -11.56 22.99
N HIS A 345 13.37 -11.37 23.50
CA HIS A 345 14.07 -10.09 23.36
C HIS A 345 15.41 -10.28 22.67
N VAL A 346 15.83 -9.24 21.95
CA VAL A 346 17.11 -9.18 21.26
C VAL A 346 17.73 -7.79 21.42
N ASN A 347 19.04 -7.74 21.59
CA ASN A 347 19.79 -6.49 21.61
C ASN A 347 20.38 -6.21 20.22
N ILE A 348 19.87 -5.18 19.55
CA ILE A 348 20.31 -4.77 18.21
C ILE A 348 21.44 -3.74 18.23
N LYS A 349 21.96 -3.35 19.39
CA LYS A 349 23.14 -2.46 19.46
C LYS A 349 24.32 -3.13 18.73
N PRO A 350 25.14 -2.36 18.01
CA PRO A 350 26.38 -2.88 17.46
C PRO A 350 27.27 -3.39 18.59
N THR A 351 27.84 -4.58 18.43
CA THR A 351 28.83 -5.11 19.37
C THR A 351 30.04 -4.18 19.31
N MET A 352 30.26 -3.37 20.35
CA MET A 352 31.46 -2.54 20.40
C MET A 352 32.69 -3.44 20.26
N ARG A 353 33.55 -3.16 19.27
CA ARG A 353 34.93 -3.66 19.29
C ARG A 353 35.56 -3.12 20.57
N THR A 354 35.76 -3.99 21.55
CA THR A 354 36.34 -3.64 22.85
C THR A 354 37.78 -3.14 22.67
N SER A 355 37.94 -1.82 22.50
CA SER A 355 39.16 -1.19 22.98
C SER A 355 39.07 -1.17 24.50
N LYS A 356 40.05 -1.76 25.18
CA LYS A 356 40.15 -1.82 26.64
C LYS A 356 39.96 -0.42 27.26
N ARG A 357 38.76 -0.09 27.73
CA ARG A 357 38.55 1.03 28.66
C ARG A 357 37.63 0.62 29.80
N ARG A 358 38.01 1.09 30.99
CA ARG A 358 37.61 0.64 32.32
C ARG A 358 36.08 0.61 32.50
N LYS A 359 35.62 -0.46 33.17
CA LYS A 359 34.32 -0.54 33.84
C LYS A 359 34.19 0.61 34.84
N THR A 360 33.35 1.59 34.51
CA THR A 360 32.70 2.47 35.49
C THR A 360 31.22 2.37 35.22
N SER A 361 30.49 1.80 36.19
CA SER A 361 29.03 1.77 36.36
C SER A 361 28.25 2.51 35.26
N GLU A 362 27.86 1.78 34.20
CA GLU A 362 27.00 2.31 33.15
C GLU A 362 25.58 2.46 33.71
N ARG A 363 25.15 3.71 33.84
CA ARG A 363 23.74 4.04 34.05
C ARG A 363 22.92 3.51 32.86
N LEU A 364 21.85 2.79 33.16
CA LEU A 364 20.79 2.27 32.27
C LEU A 364 19.97 3.36 31.54
N THR A 365 20.59 4.43 31.03
CA THR A 365 19.89 5.50 30.30
C THR A 365 20.71 6.00 29.11
N GLU A 366 21.04 5.10 28.19
CA GLU A 366 21.41 5.53 26.85
C GLU A 366 20.11 5.70 26.04
N TYR A 367 19.70 6.96 25.85
CA TYR A 367 18.65 7.33 24.91
C TYR A 367 18.97 6.82 23.50
N ILE A 368 17.94 6.65 22.67
CA ILE A 368 18.08 6.13 21.30
C ILE A 368 19.08 6.99 20.49
N SER A 369 20.29 6.47 20.29
CA SER A 369 21.28 7.02 19.36
C SER A 369 21.02 6.45 17.97
N TYR A 370 19.97 6.95 17.33
CA TYR A 370 19.62 6.64 15.94
C TYR A 370 19.96 7.83 15.08
N GLU A 371 20.80 7.65 14.05
CA GLU A 371 21.09 8.71 13.08
C GLU A 371 19.81 9.14 12.38
N GLU A 372 19.62 10.45 12.21
CA GLU A 372 18.47 10.91 11.45
C GLU A 372 18.64 10.51 9.97
N PRO A 373 17.65 9.82 9.38
CA PRO A 373 17.74 9.41 8.00
C PRO A 373 17.75 10.62 7.09
N GLY A 374 18.63 10.60 6.09
CA GLY A 374 18.56 11.54 4.97
C GLY A 374 17.35 11.27 4.09
N THR A 375 17.03 12.21 3.20
CA THR A 375 15.98 12.01 2.19
C THR A 375 16.45 11.01 1.13
N VAL A 376 15.57 10.11 0.69
CA VAL A 376 15.82 9.24 -0.45
C VAL A 376 16.04 10.14 -1.68
N GLN A 377 17.20 10.05 -2.32
CA GLN A 377 17.54 10.91 -3.46
C GLN A 377 16.54 10.76 -4.61
N GLY A 378 15.95 11.89 -5.01
CA GLY A 378 15.61 12.23 -6.39
C GLY A 378 14.18 11.97 -6.85
N ILE A 379 13.54 13.06 -7.30
CA ILE A 379 12.41 13.12 -8.21
C ILE A 379 12.41 11.96 -9.24
N ILE A 380 11.39 11.09 -9.21
CA ILE A 380 11.28 9.96 -10.14
C ILE A 380 10.74 10.49 -11.49
N LYS A 381 11.55 10.40 -12.54
CA LYS A 381 11.18 10.92 -13.86
C LYS A 381 10.09 10.08 -14.53
N LEU A 382 9.03 10.75 -14.97
CA LEU A 382 8.00 10.13 -15.81
C LEU A 382 8.59 9.69 -17.16
N LYS A 383 8.12 8.53 -17.65
CA LYS A 383 8.44 8.06 -19.00
C LYS A 383 7.96 9.09 -20.05
N PRO A 384 8.72 9.34 -21.13
CA PRO A 384 8.35 10.33 -22.15
C PRO A 384 6.95 10.11 -22.75
N GLU A 385 6.55 8.85 -22.94
CA GLU A 385 5.21 8.48 -23.41
C GLU A 385 4.11 8.96 -22.46
N LYS A 386 4.24 8.66 -21.17
CA LYS A 386 3.30 9.09 -20.14
C LYS A 386 3.21 10.62 -20.05
N LYS A 387 4.33 11.35 -20.18
CA LYS A 387 4.31 12.82 -20.25
C LYS A 387 3.50 13.35 -21.42
N ARG A 388 3.68 12.77 -22.63
CA ARG A 388 2.91 13.16 -23.82
C ARG A 388 1.42 12.90 -23.64
N ASP A 389 1.07 11.76 -23.06
CA ASP A 389 -0.31 11.38 -22.77
C ASP A 389 -0.97 12.33 -21.76
N LEU A 390 -0.29 12.63 -20.64
CA LEU A 390 -0.76 13.61 -19.65
C LEU A 390 -0.99 14.99 -20.29
N LYS A 391 -0.04 15.47 -21.11
CA LYS A 391 -0.16 16.74 -21.83
C LYS A 391 -1.34 16.77 -22.81
N ARG A 392 -1.63 15.65 -23.48
CA ARG A 392 -2.81 15.51 -24.36
C ARG A 392 -4.12 15.58 -23.60
N MET A 393 -4.13 15.12 -22.34
CA MET A 393 -5.32 15.14 -21.48
C MET A 393 -5.61 16.53 -20.87
N GLU A 394 -4.60 17.41 -20.74
CA GLU A 394 -4.74 18.74 -20.11
C GLU A 394 -5.91 19.56 -20.64
N ARG A 395 -6.16 19.53 -21.97
CA ARG A 395 -7.24 20.30 -22.61
C ARG A 395 -8.64 19.99 -22.07
N PHE A 396 -8.82 18.81 -21.47
CA PHE A 396 -10.09 18.35 -20.90
C PHE A 396 -10.18 18.61 -19.39
N MET A 397 -9.09 19.03 -18.75
CA MET A 397 -9.05 19.21 -17.30
C MET A 397 -9.53 20.61 -16.89
N PRO A 398 -10.08 20.79 -15.68
CA PRO A 398 -10.27 22.11 -15.08
C PRO A 398 -8.93 22.85 -14.87
N ILE A 399 -8.96 24.18 -14.77
CA ILE A 399 -7.76 25.03 -14.69
C ILE A 399 -6.82 24.60 -13.55
N VAL A 400 -7.36 24.39 -12.35
CA VAL A 400 -6.55 24.04 -11.16
C VAL A 400 -5.86 22.68 -11.33
N ASP A 401 -6.50 21.74 -12.02
CA ASP A 401 -5.89 20.44 -12.31
C ASP A 401 -4.81 20.56 -13.40
N ARG A 402 -4.98 21.45 -14.39
CA ARG A 402 -3.94 21.73 -15.39
C ARG A 402 -2.68 22.31 -14.76
N GLU A 403 -2.83 23.26 -13.84
CA GLU A 403 -1.70 23.88 -13.13
C GLU A 403 -0.86 22.82 -12.40
N TYR A 404 -1.51 21.84 -11.77
CA TYR A 404 -0.83 20.71 -11.14
C TYR A 404 0.04 19.93 -12.14
N TYR A 405 -0.51 19.55 -13.30
CA TYR A 405 0.24 18.81 -14.31
C TYR A 405 1.34 19.66 -14.95
N GLN A 406 1.14 20.96 -15.13
CA GLN A 406 2.19 21.85 -15.65
C GLN A 406 3.40 21.90 -14.72
N VAL A 407 3.18 21.98 -13.40
CA VAL A 407 4.28 21.93 -12.43
C VAL A 407 5.05 20.61 -12.52
N ILE A 408 4.34 19.48 -12.55
CA ILE A 408 4.98 18.15 -12.68
C ILE A 408 5.70 18.01 -14.02
N LEU A 409 5.08 18.38 -15.14
CA LEU A 409 5.68 18.19 -16.45
C LEU A 409 6.87 19.12 -16.71
N ASN A 410 6.96 20.26 -16.00
CA ASN A 410 8.10 21.17 -16.07
C ASN A 410 9.25 20.77 -15.12
N ALA A 411 8.93 20.17 -13.97
CA ALA A 411 9.93 19.72 -13.00
C ALA A 411 10.64 18.41 -13.42
N HIS A 412 9.98 17.59 -14.24
CA HIS A 412 10.47 16.29 -14.70
C HIS A 412 10.85 16.30 -16.16
#